data_AF-A0A448MQU8-F1
#
_entry.id   AF-A0A448MQU8-F1
#
_cell.length_a   1.000
_cell.length_b   1.000
_cell.length_c   1.000
_cell.angle_alpha   90.00
_cell.angle_beta   90.00
_cell.angle_gamma   90.00
#
_symmetry.space_group_name_H-M   'P 1'
#
loop_
_entity.id
_entity.type
_entity.pdbx_description
1 polymer ?
#
loop_
_entity_poly.entity_id
_entity_poly.type
_entity_poly.pdbx_seq_one_letter_code
_entity_poly.pdbx_strand_id
1 'polypeptide(L)'
;MIDPNLIRNNLAEVAEKLKIKRNFILDTEKLVTLEEQRKALQVKTENLQAERNSRSKAIGAAKARGEDIAPLLAEVDNMGNN
;
A
#
# COMPACT_ATOMS: atom_id res chain seq x y z
N MET A 1 19.80 13.47 -1.91
CA MET A 1 18.35 13.19 -1.75
C MET A 1 17.96 13.59 -0.34
N ILE A 2 16.83 14.26 -0.13
CA ILE A 2 16.32 14.55 1.23
C ILE A 2 15.81 13.24 1.83
N ASP A 3 16.01 13.03 3.12
CA ASP A 3 15.49 11.86 3.84
C ASP A 3 13.95 11.80 3.70
N PRO A 4 13.39 10.75 3.09
CA PRO A 4 11.94 10.58 2.97
C PRO A 4 11.21 10.58 4.30
N ASN A 5 11.83 10.09 5.39
CA ASN A 5 11.21 10.11 6.71
C ASN A 5 11.07 11.53 7.24
N LEU A 6 12.04 12.39 6.95
CA LEU A 6 11.98 13.80 7.33
C LEU A 6 10.87 14.53 6.56
N ILE A 7 10.67 14.21 5.28
CA ILE A 7 9.56 14.76 4.47
C ILE A 7 8.20 14.32 5.02
N ARG A 8 8.06 13.03 5.38
CA ARG A 8 6.78 12.48 5.85
C ARG A 8 6.39 12.98 7.24
N ASN A 9 7.36 13.15 8.13
CA ASN A 9 7.08 13.48 9.53
C ASN A 9 7.19 14.98 9.82
N ASN A 10 8.07 15.70 9.10
CA ASN A 10 8.42 17.10 9.39
C ASN A 10 8.28 18.00 8.15
N LEU A 11 7.25 17.77 7.31
CA LEU A 11 7.07 18.45 6.02
C LEU A 11 7.14 19.98 6.11
N ALA A 12 6.49 20.58 7.11
CA ALA A 12 6.45 22.02 7.30
C ALA A 12 7.86 22.60 7.60
N GLU A 13 8.61 21.95 8.48
CA GLU A 13 9.98 22.34 8.83
C GLU A 13 10.93 22.20 7.63
N VAL A 14 10.74 21.15 6.81
CA VAL A 14 11.51 20.96 5.57
C VAL A 14 11.18 22.05 4.56
N ALA A 15 9.91 22.38 4.36
CA ALA A 15 9.49 23.44 3.45
C ALA A 15 10.04 24.80 3.86
N GLU A 16 10.01 25.13 5.16
CA GLU A 16 10.56 26.36 5.71
C GLU A 16 12.08 26.44 5.49
N LYS A 17 12.82 25.38 5.83
CA LYS A 17 14.28 25.33 5.63
C LYS A 17 14.66 25.44 4.16
N LEU A 18 13.90 24.85 3.25
CA LEU A 18 14.12 24.96 1.80
C LEU A 18 13.87 26.39 1.31
N LYS A 19 12.81 27.04 1.81
CA LYS A 19 12.53 28.44 1.49
C LYS A 19 13.65 29.37 1.98
N ILE A 20 14.11 29.21 3.22
CA ILE A 20 15.15 30.08 3.79
C ILE A 20 16.52 29.85 3.14
N LYS A 21 16.95 28.58 3.02
CA LYS A 21 18.33 28.26 2.62
C LYS A 21 18.54 28.22 1.12
N ARG A 22 17.48 27.97 0.34
CA ARG A 22 17.58 27.72 -1.11
C ARG A 22 16.62 28.60 -1.92
N ASN A 23 15.82 29.45 -1.26
CA ASN A 23 14.73 30.21 -1.88
C ASN A 23 13.79 29.31 -2.70
N PHE A 24 13.59 28.07 -2.24
CA PHE A 24 12.79 27.06 -2.92
C PHE A 24 11.46 26.86 -2.19
N ILE A 25 10.36 26.94 -2.93
CA ILE A 25 9.01 26.71 -2.41
C ILE A 25 8.63 25.26 -2.67
N LEU A 26 8.54 24.47 -1.61
CA LEU A 26 8.09 23.09 -1.68
C LEU A 26 6.56 23.06 -1.77
N ASP A 27 6.03 22.31 -2.74
CA ASP A 27 4.59 22.04 -2.85
C ASP A 27 4.16 21.01 -1.80
N THR A 28 3.78 21.52 -0.63
CA THR A 28 3.41 20.69 0.52
C THR A 28 2.05 20.04 0.32
N GLU A 29 1.10 20.71 -0.33
CA GLU A 29 -0.25 20.18 -0.57
C GLU A 29 -0.20 18.93 -1.44
N LYS A 30 0.52 19.01 -2.57
CA LYS A 30 0.71 17.85 -3.45
C LYS A 30 1.39 16.69 -2.75
N LEU A 31 2.39 16.96 -1.90
CA LEU A 31 3.08 15.91 -1.14
C LEU A 31 2.15 15.24 -0.12
N VAL A 32 1.30 16.01 0.56
CA VAL A 32 0.29 15.45 1.48
C VAL A 32 -0.67 14.53 0.72
N THR A 33 -1.24 14.99 -0.40
CA THR A 33 -2.16 14.17 -1.21
C THR A 33 -1.50 12.87 -1.71
N LEU A 34 -0.25 12.94 -2.17
CA LEU A 34 0.48 11.75 -2.62
C LEU A 34 0.79 10.78 -1.47
N GLU A 35 1.12 11.28 -0.28
CA GLU A 35 1.37 10.44 0.89
C GLU A 35 0.08 9.76 1.39
N GLU A 36 -1.07 10.44 1.32
CA GLU A 36 -2.38 9.84 1.59
C GLU A 36 -2.70 8.72 0.60
N GLN A 37 -2.52 8.96 -0.70
CA GLN A 37 -2.70 7.93 -1.74
C GLN A 37 -1.76 6.74 -1.52
N ARG A 38 -0.50 7.00 -1.19
CA ARG A 38 0.49 5.95 -0.89
C ARG A 38 0.05 5.09 0.29
N LYS A 39 -0.42 5.71 1.38
CA LYS A 39 -0.93 4.98 2.55
C LYS A 39 -2.16 4.15 2.22
N ALA A 40 -3.12 4.72 1.47
CA ALA A 40 -4.32 4.00 1.05
C ALA A 40 -3.97 2.78 0.19
N LEU A 41 -3.05 2.93 -0.76
CA LEU A 41 -2.56 1.82 -1.59
C LEU A 41 -1.84 0.77 -0.76
N GLN A 42 -0.98 1.17 0.17
CA GLN A 42 -0.29 0.24 1.06
C GLN A 42 -1.28 -0.63 1.84
N VAL A 43 -2.28 0.00 2.48
CA VAL A 43 -3.31 -0.74 3.22
C VAL A 43 -4.13 -1.64 2.30
N LYS A 44 -4.50 -1.18 1.09
CA LYS A 44 -5.20 -2.01 0.11
C LYS A 44 -4.37 -3.26 -0.26
N THR A 45 -3.08 -3.08 -0.53
CA THR A 45 -2.18 -4.19 -0.88
C THR A 45 -2.01 -5.17 0.28
N GLU A 46 -1.82 -4.67 1.51
CA GLU A 46 -1.70 -5.51 2.71
C GLU A 46 -2.98 -6.33 2.94
N ASN A 47 -4.15 -5.72 2.76
CA ASN A 47 -5.44 -6.40 2.86
C ASN A 47 -5.61 -7.49 1.79
N LEU A 48 -5.33 -7.17 0.53
CA LEU A 48 -5.39 -8.15 -0.57
C LEU A 48 -4.43 -9.31 -0.33
N GLN A 49 -3.24 -9.03 0.18
CA GLN A 49 -2.24 -10.04 0.50
C GLN A 49 -2.69 -10.95 1.64
N ALA A 50 -3.31 -10.39 2.68
CA ALA A 50 -3.88 -11.15 3.79
C ALA A 50 -5.05 -12.03 3.32
N GLU A 51 -5.94 -11.49 2.50
CA GLU A 51 -7.09 -12.20 1.97
C GLU A 51 -6.66 -13.35 1.05
N ARG A 52 -5.68 -13.13 0.15
CA ARG A 52 -5.08 -14.18 -0.68
C ARG A 52 -4.53 -15.32 0.17
N ASN A 53 -3.76 -15.00 1.22
CA ASN A 53 -3.17 -16.02 2.10
C ASN A 53 -4.24 -16.83 2.85
N SER A 54 -5.31 -16.18 3.29
CA SER A 54 -6.45 -16.85 3.92
C SER A 54 -7.11 -17.85 2.96
N ARG A 55 -7.37 -17.42 1.72
CA ARG A 55 -7.96 -18.28 0.68
C ARG A 55 -7.05 -19.45 0.28
N SER A 56 -5.75 -19.22 0.11
CA SER A 56 -4.77 -20.30 -0.13
C SER A 56 -4.81 -21.37 0.96
N LYS A 57 -4.95 -20.97 2.23
CA LYS A 57 -5.08 -21.90 3.34
C LYS A 57 -6.40 -22.69 3.29
N ALA A 58 -7.50 -22.03 2.95
CA ALA A 58 -8.81 -22.67 2.78
C ALA A 58 -8.80 -23.71 1.65
N ILE A 59 -8.16 -23.39 0.52
CA ILE A 59 -7.97 -24.34 -0.61
C ILE A 59 -7.19 -25.57 -0.16
N GLY A 60 -6.08 -25.39 0.56
CA GLY A 60 -5.30 -26.52 1.08
C GLY A 60 -6.12 -27.43 1.98
N ALA A 61 -6.96 -26.85 2.84
CA ALA A 61 -7.84 -27.60 3.72
C ALA A 61 -8.97 -28.33 2.96
N ALA A 62 -9.60 -27.67 1.99
CA ALA A 62 -10.63 -28.27 1.13
C ALA A 62 -10.07 -29.44 0.30
N LYS A 63 -8.87 -29.26 -0.27
CA LYS A 63 -8.15 -30.32 -1.00
C LYS A 63 -7.87 -31.53 -0.11
N ALA A 64 -7.48 -31.32 1.14
CA ALA A 64 -7.26 -32.40 2.10
C ALA A 64 -8.55 -33.15 2.48
N ARG A 65 -9.71 -32.49 2.41
CA ARG A 65 -11.03 -33.09 2.62
C ARG A 65 -11.63 -33.74 1.36
N GLY A 66 -10.96 -33.63 0.21
CA GLY A 66 -11.48 -34.13 -1.08
C GLY A 66 -12.63 -33.31 -1.66
N GLU A 67 -12.77 -32.05 -1.24
CA GLU A 67 -13.79 -31.12 -1.76
C GLU A 67 -13.37 -30.55 -3.12
N ASP A 68 -14.36 -30.07 -3.88
CA ASP A 68 -14.09 -29.33 -5.11
C ASP A 68 -13.47 -27.96 -4.80
N ILE A 69 -12.27 -27.74 -5.32
CA ILE A 69 -11.47 -26.52 -5.13
C ILE A 69 -11.49 -25.59 -6.34
N ALA A 70 -12.13 -25.98 -7.45
CA ALA A 70 -12.19 -25.16 -8.65
C ALA A 70 -12.82 -23.77 -8.41
N PRO A 71 -13.90 -23.63 -7.61
CA PRO A 71 -14.47 -22.32 -7.28
C PRO A 71 -13.48 -21.44 -6.50
N LEU A 72 -12.76 -22.02 -5.55
CA LEU A 72 -11.82 -21.30 -4.69
C LEU A 72 -10.57 -20.83 -5.44
N LEU A 73 -10.10 -21.62 -6.42
CA LEU A 73 -9.00 -21.23 -7.29
C LEU A 73 -9.37 -20.03 -8.18
N ALA A 74 -10.57 -20.04 -8.76
CA ALA A 74 -11.07 -18.94 -9.57
C ALA A 74 -11.20 -17.63 -8.78
N GLU A 75 -11.58 -17.71 -7.50
CA GLU A 75 -11.61 -16.54 -6.62
C GLU A 75 -10.22 -15.96 -6.39
N VAL A 76 -9.20 -16.80 -6.14
CA VAL A 76 -7.82 -16.33 -5.91
C VAL A 76 -7.22 -15.70 -7.17
N ASP A 77 -7.46 -16.28 -8.34
CA ASP A 77 -6.96 -15.74 -9.61
C ASP A 77 -7.56 -14.36 -9.93
N ASN A 78 -8.84 -14.14 -9.60
CA ASN A 78 -9.49 -12.84 -9.81
C ASN A 78 -8.97 -11.73 -8.89
N MET A 79 -8.33 -12.06 -7.76
CA MET A 79 -7.77 -11.06 -6.85
C MET A 79 -6.48 -10.43 -7.36
N GLY A 80 -5.76 -11.08 -8.27
CA GLY A 80 -4.51 -10.56 -8.86
C GLY A 80 -4.72 -9.55 -9.98
N ASN A 81 -5.94 -9.44 -10.53
CA ASN A 81 -6.25 -8.65 -11.71
C ASN A 81 -6.98 -7.31 -11.42
N ASN A 82 -7.14 -6.89 -10.15
CA ASN A 82 -7.90 -5.71 -9.72
C ASN A 82 -7.13 -4.75 -8.78
#